data_AF-A0AAJ5X5K3-F1
#
_entry.id   AF-A0AAJ5X5K3-F1
#
_cell.length_a   1.000
_cell.length_b   1.000
_cell.length_c   1.000
_cell.angle_alpha   90.00
_cell.angle_beta   90.00
_cell.angle_gamma   90.00
#
_symmetry.space_group_name_H-M   'P 1'
#
loop_
_entity.id
_entity.type
_entity.pdbx_description
1 polymer ?
#
loop_
_entity_poly.entity_id
_entity_poly.type
_entity_poly.pdbx_seq_one_letter_code
_entity_poly.pdbx_strand_id
1 'polypeptide(L)'
;MPYKGDPIAEKLDRIAEATGVPRMSRRFEQAMPLRLRLLPVALLALAVAGLWVQIARSPIYGYTIVMAAWAMSFPLQQLSPLRQAQRGKLDERERALVRSGHFAGLVAALGVAVLGCVFIGMGSAATLIRIGDFWAPHTPTDWFAGALFLLAVESNVAVLAASSAMPEPLEDED
;
A
#
# COMPACT_ATOMS: atom_id res chain seq x y z
N MET A 1 1.53 0.35 35.00
CA MET A 1 2.30 -0.48 35.94
C MET A 1 3.38 -1.19 35.14
N PRO A 2 4.69 -1.02 35.42
CA PRO A 2 5.75 -1.62 34.61
C PRO A 2 5.85 -3.12 34.90
N TYR A 3 6.00 -3.91 33.83
CA TYR A 3 6.15 -5.36 33.86
C TYR A 3 7.42 -5.74 34.62
N LYS A 4 7.27 -6.44 35.74
CA LYS A 4 8.38 -6.94 36.56
C LYS A 4 8.46 -8.45 36.33
N GLY A 5 9.40 -8.92 35.50
CA GLY A 5 9.49 -10.37 35.29
C GLY A 5 10.57 -10.94 34.38
N ASP A 6 11.18 -10.19 33.46
CA ASP A 6 12.15 -10.79 32.53
C ASP A 6 13.46 -9.99 32.41
N PRO A 7 14.60 -10.52 32.91
CA PRO A 7 15.90 -9.82 32.89
C PRO A 7 16.45 -9.61 31.48
N ILE A 8 15.89 -10.29 30.47
CA ILE A 8 16.22 -10.10 29.05
C ILE A 8 15.47 -8.88 28.48
N ALA A 9 14.19 -8.70 28.84
CA ALA A 9 13.40 -7.55 28.42
C ALA A 9 13.97 -6.23 28.96
N GLU A 10 14.42 -6.22 30.22
CA GLU A 10 15.02 -5.04 30.85
C GLU A 10 16.38 -4.67 30.23
N LYS A 11 17.15 -5.66 29.77
CA LYS A 11 18.39 -5.43 29.03
C LYS A 11 18.14 -4.92 27.60
N LEU A 12 17.13 -5.46 26.93
CA LEU A 12 16.73 -4.99 25.59
C LEU A 12 16.18 -3.56 25.65
N ASP A 13 15.40 -3.21 26.66
CA ASP A 13 14.93 -1.82 26.88
C ASP A 13 16.09 -0.86 27.15
N ARG A 14 17.08 -1.25 27.97
CA ARG A 14 18.28 -0.42 28.17
C ARG A 14 19.11 -0.24 26.90
N ILE A 15 19.22 -1.27 26.07
CA ILE A 15 19.93 -1.18 24.79
C ILE A 15 19.14 -0.30 23.81
N ALA A 16 17.80 -0.39 23.80
CA ALA A 16 16.94 0.46 23.00
C ALA A 16 17.02 1.94 23.43
N GLU A 17 17.03 2.22 24.74
CA GLU A 17 17.19 3.57 25.28
C GLU A 17 18.57 4.16 24.98
N ALA A 18 19.64 3.35 25.06
CA ALA A 18 21.00 3.77 24.74
C ALA A 18 21.22 4.04 23.24
N THR A 19 20.48 3.37 22.36
CA THR A 19 20.60 3.52 20.90
C THR A 19 19.74 4.64 20.31
N GLY A 20 18.91 5.32 21.12
CA GLY A 20 18.11 6.47 20.66
C GLY A 20 16.96 6.14 19.70
N VAL A 21 16.81 4.87 19.32
CA VAL A 21 15.72 4.34 18.49
C VAL A 21 14.31 4.73 18.99
N PRO A 22 13.99 4.69 20.31
CA PRO A 22 12.66 5.07 20.79
C PRO A 22 12.40 6.58 20.71
N ARG A 23 13.43 7.43 20.68
CA ARG A 23 13.26 8.89 20.49
C ARG A 23 13.04 9.23 19.03
N MET A 24 13.70 8.51 18.13
CA MET A 24 13.48 8.66 16.68
C MET A 24 12.08 8.15 16.30
N SER A 25 11.68 6.97 16.79
CA SER A 25 10.34 6.45 16.57
C SER A 25 9.26 7.33 17.19
N ARG A 26 9.44 7.83 18.43
CA ARG A 26 8.50 8.79 19.03
C ARG A 26 8.45 10.12 18.27
N ARG A 27 9.57 10.67 17.78
CA ARG A 27 9.54 11.88 16.94
C ARG A 27 8.79 11.66 15.63
N PHE A 28 8.99 10.53 14.96
CA PHE A 28 8.22 10.19 13.76
C PHE A 28 6.74 9.88 14.05
N GLU A 29 6.42 9.33 15.23
CA GLU A 29 5.05 9.05 15.66
C GLU A 29 4.31 10.27 16.23
N GLN A 30 5.03 11.25 16.77
CA GLN A 30 4.47 12.50 17.32
C GLN A 30 4.41 13.62 16.26
N ALA A 31 5.16 13.52 15.16
CA ALA A 31 5.19 14.51 14.08
C ALA A 31 3.96 14.45 13.14
N MET A 32 2.75 14.38 13.72
CA MET A 32 1.45 14.38 13.05
C MET A 32 1.03 13.07 12.36
N PRO A 33 -0.29 12.79 12.25
CA PRO A 33 -0.82 11.76 11.37
C PRO A 33 -0.44 12.09 9.93
N LEU A 34 0.68 11.53 9.45
CA LEU A 34 1.19 11.75 8.11
C LEU A 34 0.09 11.44 7.08
N ARG A 35 -0.44 12.50 6.46
CA ARG A 35 -1.30 12.42 5.28
C ARG A 35 -0.44 12.01 4.09
N LEU A 36 -0.10 10.73 4.01
CA LEU A 36 0.64 10.15 2.89
C LEU A 36 -0.27 10.06 1.67
N ARG A 37 -0.65 11.19 1.08
CA ARG A 37 -1.54 11.25 -0.10
C ARG A 37 -0.76 11.24 -1.41
N LEU A 38 0.33 11.99 -1.47
CA LEU A 38 1.13 12.12 -2.70
C LEU A 38 1.94 10.86 -3.02
N LEU A 39 2.52 10.24 -2.00
CA LEU A 39 3.43 9.11 -2.19
C LEU A 39 2.71 7.84 -2.72
N PRO A 40 1.55 7.42 -2.19
CA PRO A 40 0.82 6.29 -2.77
C PRO A 40 0.31 6.57 -4.19
N VAL A 41 -0.08 7.81 -4.50
CA VAL A 41 -0.48 8.21 -5.86
C VAL A 41 0.71 8.11 -6.82
N ALA A 42 1.89 8.56 -6.40
CA ALA A 42 3.10 8.43 -7.20
C ALA A 42 3.47 6.96 -7.46
N LEU A 43 3.34 6.09 -6.45
CA LEU A 43 3.57 4.65 -6.62
C LEU A 43 2.53 3.97 -7.50
N LEU A 44 1.25 4.38 -7.41
CA LEU A 44 0.21 3.91 -8.33
C LEU A 44 0.51 4.32 -9.77
N ALA A 45 0.89 5.59 -9.99
CA ALA A 45 1.29 6.07 -11.32
C ALA A 45 2.50 5.29 -11.85
N LEU A 46 3.48 4.99 -10.99
CA LEU A 46 4.64 4.16 -11.34
C LEU A 46 4.24 2.73 -11.68
N ALA A 47 3.32 2.11 -10.92
CA ALA A 47 2.80 0.77 -11.19
C ALA A 47 2.04 0.72 -12.52
N VAL A 48 1.22 1.73 -12.84
CA VAL A 48 0.54 1.87 -14.12
C VAL A 48 1.54 2.03 -15.26
N ALA A 49 2.57 2.88 -15.09
CA ALA A 49 3.62 3.06 -16.08
C ALA A 49 4.41 1.76 -16.31
N GLY A 50 4.72 1.01 -15.25
CA GLY A 50 5.36 -0.29 -15.35
C GLY A 50 4.52 -1.31 -16.11
N LEU A 51 3.21 -1.37 -15.83
CA LEU A 51 2.29 -2.25 -16.54
C LEU A 51 2.14 -1.84 -18.02
N TRP A 52 2.12 -0.55 -18.32
CA TRP A 52 2.14 -0.07 -19.70
C TRP A 52 3.41 -0.49 -20.45
N VAL A 53 4.58 -0.38 -19.80
CA VAL A 53 5.86 -0.84 -20.38
C VAL A 53 5.89 -2.35 -20.58
N GLN A 54 5.28 -3.11 -19.65
CA GLN A 54 5.09 -4.57 -19.77
C GLN A 54 4.31 -4.91 -21.05
N ILE A 55 3.22 -4.18 -21.29
CA ILE A 55 2.32 -4.40 -22.43
C ILE A 55 2.98 -3.99 -23.76
N ALA A 56 3.65 -2.83 -23.79
CA ALA A 56 4.01 -2.17 -25.03
C ALA A 56 5.44 -2.44 -25.55
N ARG A 57 6.39 -2.80 -24.67
CA ARG A 57 7.81 -2.87 -25.08
C ARG A 57 8.54 -4.10 -24.59
N SER A 58 8.64 -4.28 -23.29
CA SER A 58 9.56 -5.27 -22.73
C SER A 58 9.05 -5.87 -21.42
N PRO A 59 8.84 -7.19 -21.37
CA PRO A 59 8.27 -7.86 -20.22
C PRO A 59 9.21 -7.93 -19.00
N ILE A 60 10.52 -7.73 -19.18
CA ILE A 60 11.46 -7.70 -18.05
C ILE A 60 11.47 -6.32 -17.39
N TYR A 61 11.62 -5.25 -18.17
CA TYR A 61 11.61 -3.88 -17.66
C TYR A 61 10.25 -3.47 -17.06
N GLY A 62 9.13 -3.88 -17.67
CA GLY A 62 7.81 -3.61 -17.09
C GLY A 62 7.66 -4.29 -15.73
N TYR A 63 8.00 -5.58 -15.65
CA TYR A 63 7.98 -6.37 -14.43
C TYR A 63 8.84 -5.74 -13.32
N THR A 64 10.07 -5.32 -13.61
CA THR A 64 10.95 -4.72 -12.59
C THR A 64 10.41 -3.39 -12.06
N ILE A 65 9.80 -2.57 -12.92
CA ILE A 65 9.16 -1.31 -12.50
C ILE A 65 7.96 -1.58 -11.59
N VAL A 66 7.07 -2.52 -11.97
CA VAL A 66 5.91 -2.88 -11.15
C VAL A 66 6.36 -3.50 -9.82
N MET A 67 7.36 -4.38 -9.84
CA MET A 67 7.95 -4.97 -8.65
C MET A 67 8.54 -3.90 -7.72
N ALA A 68 9.25 -2.90 -8.26
CA ALA A 68 9.79 -1.80 -7.48
C ALA A 68 8.68 -0.94 -6.84
N ALA A 69 7.62 -0.62 -7.60
CA ALA A 69 6.46 0.10 -7.07
C ALA A 69 5.79 -0.65 -5.92
N TRP A 70 5.58 -1.95 -6.08
CA TRP A 70 5.06 -2.82 -5.03
C TRP A 70 6.01 -2.89 -3.82
N ALA A 71 7.30 -3.12 -4.03
CA ALA A 71 8.29 -3.18 -2.96
C ALA A 71 8.34 -1.89 -2.13
N MET A 72 8.25 -0.73 -2.79
CA MET A 72 8.17 0.58 -2.14
C MET A 72 6.85 0.84 -1.41
N SER A 73 5.82 0.02 -1.65
CA SER A 73 4.53 0.12 -0.94
C SER A 73 4.56 -0.50 0.46
N PHE A 74 5.50 -1.41 0.75
CA PHE A 74 5.68 -1.98 2.09
C PHE A 74 6.03 -0.95 3.18
N PRO A 75 7.06 -0.09 3.02
CA PRO A 75 7.38 0.91 4.04
C PRO A 75 6.24 1.91 4.24
N LEU A 76 5.45 2.19 3.19
CA LEU A 76 4.24 3.01 3.30
C LEU A 76 3.22 2.39 4.26
N GLN A 77 2.91 1.11 4.13
CA GLN A 77 2.00 0.44 5.06
C GLN A 77 2.49 0.53 6.51
N GLN A 78 3.80 0.43 6.72
CA GLN A 78 4.41 0.53 8.05
C GLN A 78 4.28 1.93 8.67
N LEU A 79 4.31 2.97 7.85
CA LEU A 79 4.16 4.37 8.25
C LEU A 79 2.71 4.86 8.16
N SER A 80 1.80 4.01 7.67
CA SER A 80 0.42 4.40 7.39
C SER A 80 -0.45 4.46 8.65
N PRO A 81 -1.60 5.16 8.56
CA PRO A 81 -2.58 5.25 9.64
C PRO A 81 -3.16 3.89 10.04
N LEU A 82 -3.14 2.91 9.12
CA LEU A 82 -3.61 1.55 9.37
C LEU A 82 -2.85 0.88 10.52
N ARG A 83 -1.53 1.12 10.61
CA ARG A 83 -0.71 0.58 11.70
C ARG A 83 -0.91 1.33 13.01
N GLN A 84 -1.21 2.64 12.95
CA GLN A 84 -1.54 3.44 14.13
C GLN A 84 -2.86 3.00 14.76
N ALA A 85 -3.86 2.65 13.94
CA ALA A 85 -5.13 2.06 14.38
C ALA A 85 -4.92 0.74 15.13
N GLN A 86 -4.05 -0.14 14.62
CA GLN A 86 -3.73 -1.42 15.27
C GLN A 86 -2.97 -1.26 16.60
N ARG A 87 -2.18 -0.19 16.75
CA ARG A 87 -1.42 0.12 17.96
C ARG A 87 -2.26 0.73 19.09
N GLY A 88 -3.57 0.91 18.87
CA GLY A 88 -4.50 1.43 19.89
C GLY A 88 -4.33 2.91 20.21
N LYS A 89 -3.64 3.68 19.36
CA LYS A 89 -3.37 5.11 19.57
C LYS A 89 -4.48 6.05 19.08
N LEU A 90 -5.43 5.53 18.29
CA LEU A 90 -6.56 6.28 17.76
C LEU A 90 -7.78 6.16 18.67
N ASP A 91 -8.60 7.19 18.72
CA ASP A 91 -9.91 7.16 19.38
C ASP A 91 -10.87 6.17 18.68
N GLU A 92 -11.92 5.69 19.35
CA GLU A 92 -12.84 4.69 18.77
C GLU A 92 -13.47 5.16 17.46
N ARG A 93 -13.82 6.45 17.38
CA ARG A 93 -14.38 7.08 16.17
C ARG A 93 -13.37 7.09 15.01
N GLU A 94 -12.12 7.40 15.29
CA GLU A 94 -11.04 7.41 14.30
C GLU A 94 -10.71 6.00 13.82
N ARG A 95 -10.73 4.99 14.71
CA ARG A 95 -10.59 3.59 14.33
C ARG A 95 -11.72 3.12 13.42
N ALA A 96 -12.95 3.51 13.72
CA ALA A 96 -14.10 3.19 12.88
C ALA A 96 -13.96 3.81 11.48
N LEU A 97 -13.51 5.07 11.40
CA LEU A 97 -13.22 5.76 10.14
C LEU A 97 -12.13 5.05 9.34
N VAL A 98 -10.98 4.74 9.95
CA VAL A 98 -9.88 4.01 9.28
C VAL A 98 -10.32 2.64 8.80
N ARG A 99 -11.13 1.91 9.59
CA ARG A 99 -11.67 0.60 9.20
C ARG A 99 -12.63 0.71 8.02
N SER A 100 -13.51 1.71 8.01
CA SER A 100 -14.43 1.96 6.91
C SER A 100 -13.70 2.36 5.62
N GLY A 101 -12.67 3.20 5.71
CA GLY A 101 -11.81 3.58 4.59
C GLY A 101 -11.04 2.39 4.04
N HIS A 102 -10.47 1.55 4.91
CA HIS A 102 -9.80 0.32 4.48
C HIS A 102 -10.76 -0.63 3.74
N PHE A 103 -11.97 -0.82 4.26
CA PHE A 103 -12.99 -1.64 3.60
C PHE A 103 -13.37 -1.09 2.22
N ALA A 104 -13.62 0.21 2.11
CA ALA A 104 -13.90 0.87 0.82
C ALA A 104 -12.74 0.70 -0.17
N GLY A 105 -11.50 0.83 0.31
CA GLY A 105 -10.31 0.59 -0.51
C GLY A 105 -10.19 -0.84 -1.01
N LEU A 106 -10.51 -1.82 -0.16
CA LEU A 106 -10.52 -3.25 -0.52
C LEU A 106 -11.60 -3.55 -1.57
N VAL A 107 -12.81 -2.98 -1.42
CA VAL A 107 -13.88 -3.11 -2.42
C VAL A 107 -13.49 -2.48 -3.76
N ALA A 108 -12.85 -1.31 -3.74
CA ALA A 108 -12.36 -0.67 -4.96
C ALA A 108 -11.26 -1.49 -5.65
N ALA A 109 -10.29 -2.01 -4.88
CA ALA A 109 -9.24 -2.88 -5.39
C ALA A 109 -9.79 -4.19 -5.98
N LEU A 110 -10.80 -4.78 -5.32
CA LEU A 110 -11.52 -5.95 -5.83
C LEU A 110 -12.23 -5.63 -7.15
N GLY A 111 -12.89 -4.47 -7.26
CA GLY A 111 -13.51 -4.02 -8.50
C GLY A 111 -12.50 -3.91 -9.65
N VAL A 112 -11.33 -3.32 -9.40
CA VAL A 112 -10.22 -3.23 -10.38
C VAL A 112 -9.73 -4.63 -10.77
N ALA A 113 -9.57 -5.53 -9.81
CA ALA A 113 -9.14 -6.91 -10.07
C ALA A 113 -10.16 -7.66 -10.94
N VAL A 114 -11.45 -7.57 -10.63
CA VAL A 114 -12.53 -8.19 -11.42
C VAL A 114 -12.56 -7.63 -12.83
N LEU A 115 -12.52 -6.30 -13.00
CA LEU A 115 -12.49 -5.67 -14.32
C LEU A 115 -11.24 -6.08 -15.11
N GLY A 116 -10.07 -6.16 -14.47
CA GLY A 116 -8.84 -6.63 -15.08
C GLY A 116 -8.94 -8.08 -15.56
N CYS A 117 -9.50 -8.98 -14.74
CA CYS A 117 -9.73 -10.38 -15.12
C CYS A 117 -10.71 -10.50 -16.29
N VAL A 118 -11.81 -9.73 -16.28
CA VAL A 118 -12.78 -9.70 -17.39
C VAL A 118 -12.13 -9.18 -18.67
N PHE A 119 -11.31 -8.12 -18.58
CA PHE A 119 -10.60 -7.58 -19.73
C PHE A 119 -9.60 -8.59 -20.31
N ILE A 120 -8.84 -9.29 -19.47
CA ILE A 120 -7.93 -10.36 -19.89
C ILE A 120 -8.70 -11.52 -20.54
N GLY A 121 -9.83 -11.92 -19.95
CA GLY A 121 -10.69 -12.98 -20.50
C GLY A 121 -11.29 -12.59 -21.86
N MET A 122 -11.77 -11.36 -22.00
CA MET A 122 -12.25 -10.82 -23.27
C MET A 122 -11.12 -10.73 -24.30
N GLY A 123 -9.93 -10.30 -23.89
CA GLY A 123 -8.77 -10.20 -24.78
C GLY A 123 -8.40 -11.56 -25.35
N SER A 124 -8.28 -12.58 -24.50
CA SER A 124 -8.00 -13.94 -24.97
C SER A 124 -9.11 -14.52 -25.86
N ALA A 125 -10.38 -14.26 -25.54
CA ALA A 125 -11.51 -14.65 -26.39
C ALA A 125 -11.51 -13.93 -27.74
N ALA A 126 -11.22 -12.63 -27.77
CA ALA A 126 -11.16 -11.82 -28.99
C ALA A 126 -10.04 -12.27 -29.94
N THR A 127 -8.88 -12.66 -29.39
CA THR A 127 -7.78 -13.25 -30.14
C THR A 127 -8.17 -14.61 -30.76
N LEU A 128 -8.92 -15.45 -30.03
CA LEU A 128 -9.42 -16.74 -30.55
C LEU A 128 -10.35 -16.58 -31.74
N ILE A 129 -11.21 -15.56 -31.73
CA ILE A 129 -12.18 -15.27 -32.81
C ILE A 129 -11.65 -14.30 -33.87
N ARG A 130 -10.37 -13.90 -33.78
CA ARG A 130 -9.67 -12.99 -34.71
C ARG A 130 -10.35 -11.62 -34.90
N ILE A 131 -11.02 -11.11 -33.86
CA ILE A 131 -11.72 -9.81 -33.90
C ILE A 131 -10.79 -8.63 -33.51
N GLY A 132 -9.58 -8.93 -33.05
CA GLY A 132 -8.53 -7.94 -32.80
C GLY A 132 -7.45 -8.48 -31.88
N ASP A 133 -6.28 -7.83 -31.90
CA ASP A 133 -5.18 -8.16 -31.00
C ASP A 133 -5.31 -7.34 -29.72
N PHE A 134 -5.99 -7.91 -28.74
CA PHE A 134 -6.04 -7.38 -27.38
C PHE A 134 -4.92 -8.00 -26.55
N TRP A 135 -4.31 -7.19 -25.68
CA TRP A 135 -3.26 -7.70 -24.80
C TRP A 135 -3.83 -8.76 -23.84
N ALA A 136 -3.16 -9.90 -23.77
CA ALA A 136 -3.39 -10.93 -22.79
C ALA A 136 -2.05 -11.43 -22.24
N PRO A 137 -1.97 -11.79 -20.95
CA PRO A 137 -0.76 -12.35 -20.37
C PRO A 137 -0.45 -13.72 -21.00
N HIS A 138 0.73 -13.86 -21.59
CA HIS A 138 1.17 -15.09 -22.26
C HIS A 138 2.33 -15.75 -21.51
N THR A 139 3.15 -14.95 -20.83
CA THR A 139 4.32 -15.42 -20.11
C THR A 139 4.08 -15.43 -18.60
N PRO A 140 4.80 -16.26 -17.83
CA PRO A 140 4.76 -16.19 -16.36
C PRO A 140 5.05 -14.78 -15.83
N THR A 141 5.95 -14.05 -16.47
CA THR A 141 6.29 -12.66 -16.11
C THR A 141 5.11 -11.70 -16.24
N ASP A 142 4.23 -11.89 -17.21
CA ASP A 142 3.01 -11.07 -17.37
C ASP A 142 2.02 -11.33 -16.22
N TRP A 143 1.86 -12.61 -15.85
CA TRP A 143 1.01 -12.99 -14.72
C TRP A 143 1.56 -12.43 -13.40
N PHE A 144 2.88 -12.52 -13.18
CA PHE A 144 3.50 -11.93 -11.99
C PHE A 144 3.40 -10.40 -11.99
N ALA A 145 3.62 -9.74 -13.13
CA ALA A 145 3.46 -8.29 -13.24
C ALA A 145 2.01 -7.86 -12.93
N GLY A 146 1.01 -8.58 -13.45
CA GLY A 146 -0.40 -8.34 -13.13
C GLY A 146 -0.71 -8.53 -11.65
N ALA A 147 -0.21 -9.60 -11.02
CA ALA A 147 -0.41 -9.86 -9.60
C ALA A 147 0.25 -8.77 -8.72
N LEU A 148 1.49 -8.40 -9.01
CA LEU A 148 2.22 -7.35 -8.28
C LEU A 148 1.54 -5.99 -8.46
N PHE A 149 1.01 -5.70 -9.65
CA PHE A 149 0.23 -4.50 -9.91
C PHE A 149 -1.03 -4.46 -9.03
N LEU A 150 -1.80 -5.55 -8.96
CA LEU A 150 -3.00 -5.62 -8.12
C LEU A 150 -2.67 -5.44 -6.63
N LEU A 151 -1.58 -6.04 -6.15
CA LEU A 151 -1.11 -5.85 -4.77
C LEU A 151 -0.65 -4.40 -4.51
N ALA A 152 0.00 -3.77 -5.50
CA ALA A 152 0.35 -2.35 -5.41
C ALA A 152 -0.91 -1.48 -5.38
N VAL A 153 -1.93 -1.81 -6.16
CA VAL A 153 -3.23 -1.11 -6.13
C VAL A 153 -3.88 -1.24 -4.76
N GLU A 154 -4.05 -2.46 -4.26
CA GLU A 154 -4.66 -2.72 -2.96
C GLU A 154 -3.95 -1.97 -1.83
N SER A 155 -2.63 -2.12 -1.74
CA SER A 155 -1.83 -1.51 -0.67
C SER A 155 -1.89 0.01 -0.69
N ASN A 156 -1.75 0.64 -1.85
CA ASN A 156 -1.75 2.10 -1.96
C ASN A 156 -3.15 2.69 -1.83
N VAL A 157 -4.18 2.05 -2.38
CA VAL A 157 -5.58 2.50 -2.24
C VAL A 157 -6.04 2.37 -0.79
N ALA A 158 -5.68 1.30 -0.09
CA ALA A 158 -5.95 1.16 1.34
C ALA A 158 -5.31 2.29 2.17
N VAL A 159 -4.05 2.64 1.87
CA VAL A 159 -3.34 3.75 2.52
C VAL A 159 -4.00 5.09 2.19
N LEU A 160 -4.39 5.33 0.93
CA LEU A 160 -5.08 6.55 0.51
C LEU A 160 -6.44 6.70 1.17
N ALA A 161 -7.25 5.64 1.18
CA ALA A 161 -8.57 5.66 1.80
C ALA A 161 -8.46 5.93 3.31
N ALA A 162 -7.55 5.24 4.01
CA ALA A 162 -7.27 5.50 5.42
C ALA A 162 -6.75 6.93 5.67
N SER A 163 -5.88 7.45 4.80
CA SER A 163 -5.34 8.81 4.91
C SER A 163 -6.38 9.90 4.58
N SER A 164 -7.33 9.62 3.69
CA SER A 164 -8.41 10.54 3.33
C SER A 164 -9.46 10.67 4.42
N ALA A 165 -9.70 9.59 5.17
CA ALA A 165 -10.68 9.55 6.26
C ALA A 165 -10.19 10.20 7.57
N MET A 166 -8.90 10.54 7.67
CA MET A 166 -8.37 11.22 8.85
C MET A 166 -8.69 12.72 8.82
N PRO A 167 -9.18 13.28 9.95
CA PRO A 167 -9.51 14.70 10.06
C PRO A 167 -8.32 15.58 9.69
N GLU A 168 -8.60 16.81 9.25
CA GLU A 168 -7.55 17.81 9.06
C GLU A 168 -6.92 18.12 10.41
N PRO A 169 -5.57 18.20 10.51
CA PRO A 169 -4.99 18.85 11.66
C PRO A 169 -5.59 20.26 11.68
N LEU A 170 -6.30 20.60 12.76
CA LEU A 170 -6.79 21.96 12.97
C LEU A 170 -5.56 22.86 12.92
N GLU A 171 -5.61 23.89 12.06
CA GLU A 171 -4.65 25.00 12.09
C GLU A 171 -4.92 25.84 13.34
N ASP A 172 -4.59 25.30 14.51
CA ASP A 172 -4.65 25.98 15.82
C ASP A 172 -3.31 25.64 16.51
N GLU A 173 -2.37 26.52 16.85
CA GLU A 173 -2.24 27.97 16.94
C GLU A 173 -0.72 28.26 16.78
N ASP A 174 -0.33 29.17 15.91
CA ASP A 174 0.94 29.93 16.01
C ASP A 174 0.59 31.44 15.95
#